data_AF-A1SIR8-F1
#
_entry.id   AF-A1SIR8-F1
#
_cell.length_a   1.000
_cell.length_b   1.000
_cell.length_c   1.000
_cell.angle_alpha   90.00
_cell.angle_beta   90.00
_cell.angle_gamma   90.00
#
_symmetry.space_group_name_H-M   'P 1'
#
loop_
_entity.id
_entity.type
_entity.pdbx_description
1 polymer ?
#
loop_
_entity_poly.entity_id
_entity_poly.type
_entity_poly.pdbx_seq_one_letter_code
_entity_poly.pdbx_strand_id
1 'polypeptide(L)' 'MFWRNHPTAERIGPRAISGTVQGRAIAAGFVGIPVSGHSLRAGHATTAAGNGASIDRIAAQARHRDLGTLLNHYMRLH' A
#
# COMPACT_ATOMS: atom_id res chain seq x y z
N MET A 1 -24.80 -11.06 16.27
CA MET A 1 -23.34 -11.30 16.43
C MET A 1 -22.66 -9.94 16.54
N PHE A 2 -22.37 -9.50 17.77
CA PHE A 2 -21.84 -8.16 18.04
C PHE A 2 -20.33 -8.15 17.79
N TRP A 3 -19.87 -7.45 16.75
CA TRP A 3 -18.45 -7.13 16.61
C TRP A 3 -18.08 -6.12 17.71
N ARG A 4 -17.22 -6.54 18.65
CA ARG A 4 -16.58 -5.64 19.62
C ARG A 4 -15.67 -4.68 18.84
N ASN A 5 -16.16 -3.50 18.51
CA ASN A 5 -15.35 -2.37 18.03
C ASN A 5 -14.65 -1.70 19.22
N HIS A 6 -13.74 -2.41 19.88
CA HIS A 6 -12.91 -1.82 20.92
C HIS A 6 -11.44 -2.02 20.57
N PRO A 7 -10.65 -0.95 20.44
CA PRO A 7 -9.22 -1.07 20.20
C PRO A 7 -8.56 -1.77 21.39
N THR A 8 -7.84 -2.86 21.10
CA THR A 8 -7.04 -3.58 22.08
C THR A 8 -5.58 -3.16 21.97
N ALA A 9 -4.78 -3.41 23.03
CA ALA A 9 -3.32 -3.24 22.96
C ALA A 9 -2.63 -4.33 22.12
N GLU A 10 -3.35 -5.40 21.74
CA GLU A 10 -2.83 -6.47 20.90
C GLU A 10 -2.57 -6.02 19.47
N ARG A 11 -1.62 -6.67 18.81
CA ARG A 11 -1.33 -6.43 17.39
C ARG A 11 -2.55 -6.75 16.54
N ILE A 12 -2.88 -5.85 15.63
CA ILE A 12 -3.94 -6.08 14.66
C ILE A 12 -3.50 -7.20 13.71
N GLY A 13 -4.36 -8.21 13.56
CA GLY A 13 -4.11 -9.33 12.66
C GLY A 13 -4.10 -8.89 11.18
N PRO A 14 -3.28 -9.53 10.33
CA PRO A 14 -3.14 -9.15 8.92
C PRO A 14 -4.46 -9.25 8.14
N ARG A 15 -5.33 -10.22 8.47
CA ARG A 15 -6.66 -10.37 7.86
C ARG A 15 -7.58 -9.19 8.17
N ALA A 16 -7.55 -8.68 9.39
CA ALA A 16 -8.35 -7.53 9.80
C ALA A 16 -7.90 -6.26 9.06
N ILE A 17 -6.59 -6.08 8.88
CA ILE A 17 -6.03 -5.00 8.06
C ILE A 17 -6.48 -5.13 6.61
N SER A 18 -6.28 -6.30 5.98
CA SER A 18 -6.68 -6.51 4.58
C SER A 18 -8.17 -6.28 4.36
N GLY A 19 -9.03 -6.79 5.25
CA GLY A 19 -10.47 -6.58 5.18
C GLY A 19 -10.84 -5.10 5.33
N THR A 20 -10.18 -4.38 6.24
CA THR A 20 -10.39 -2.95 6.43
C THR A 20 -10.00 -2.16 5.18
N VAL A 21 -8.82 -2.42 4.61
CA VAL A 21 -8.34 -1.75 3.40
C VAL A 21 -9.28 -2.00 2.22
N GLN A 22 -9.68 -3.25 1.98
CA GLN A 22 -10.61 -3.59 0.91
C GLN A 22 -11.98 -2.94 1.13
N GLY A 23 -12.51 -2.96 2.36
CA GLY A 23 -13.79 -2.32 2.69
C GLY A 23 -13.76 -0.80 2.44
N ARG A 24 -12.64 -0.13 2.77
CA ARG A 24 -12.45 1.29 2.47
C ARG A 24 -12.30 1.57 0.97
N ALA A 25 -11.62 0.69 0.24
CA ALA A 25 -11.51 0.79 -1.22
C ALA A 25 -12.89 0.71 -1.89
N ILE A 26 -13.73 -0.23 -1.46
CA ILE A 26 -15.11 -0.35 -1.95
C ILE A 26 -15.91 0.92 -1.62
N ALA A 27 -15.81 1.43 -0.40
CA ALA A 27 -16.49 2.66 0.00
C ALA A 27 -16.03 3.90 -0.79
N ALA A 28 -14.78 3.90 -1.28
CA ALA A 28 -14.23 4.93 -2.15
C ALA A 28 -14.55 4.72 -3.65
N GLY A 29 -15.34 3.70 -4.00
CA GLY A 29 -15.77 3.43 -5.38
C GLY A 29 -14.91 2.43 -6.17
N PHE A 30 -13.87 1.83 -5.56
CA PHE A 30 -13.04 0.80 -6.19
C PHE A 30 -13.68 -0.59 -6.12
N VAL A 31 -14.88 -0.73 -6.68
CA VAL A 31 -15.63 -2.01 -6.69
C VAL A 31 -14.99 -2.99 -7.67
N GLY A 32 -14.81 -4.25 -7.25
CA GLY A 32 -14.22 -5.29 -8.09
C GLY A 32 -12.69 -5.22 -8.26
N ILE A 33 -12.03 -4.21 -7.67
CA ILE A 33 -10.58 -4.08 -7.69
C ILE A 33 -10.01 -4.56 -6.35
N PRO A 34 -9.13 -5.57 -6.34
CA PRO A 34 -8.47 -5.99 -5.11
C PRO A 34 -7.46 -4.93 -4.67
N VAL A 35 -7.73 -4.28 -3.55
CA VAL A 35 -6.86 -3.26 -2.95
C VAL A 35 -6.31 -3.80 -1.63
N SER A 36 -4.97 -3.84 -1.54
CA SER A 36 -4.25 -4.32 -0.37
C SER A 36 -3.29 -3.27 0.18
N GLY A 37 -2.69 -3.53 1.35
CA GLY A 37 -1.62 -2.68 1.88
C GLY A 37 -0.42 -2.52 0.92
N HIS A 38 -0.14 -3.54 0.10
CA HIS A 38 0.90 -3.45 -0.95
C HIS A 38 0.50 -2.48 -2.06
N SER A 39 -0.77 -2.52 -2.49
CA SER A 39 -1.32 -1.58 -3.48
C SER A 39 -1.20 -0.14 -2.98
N LEU A 40 -1.52 0.11 -1.70
CA LEU A 40 -1.37 1.43 -1.08
C LEU A 40 0.09 1.89 -1.04
N ARG A 41 1.02 0.98 -0.73
CA ARG A 41 2.45 1.30 -0.72
C ARG A 41 2.97 1.66 -2.11
N ALA A 42 2.55 0.92 -3.13
CA ALA A 42 2.90 1.21 -4.51
C ALA A 42 2.33 2.57 -4.94
N GLY A 43 1.05 2.84 -4.67
CA GLY A 43 0.43 4.13 -4.95
C GLY A 43 1.14 5.30 -4.26
N HIS A 44 1.55 5.13 -3.00
CA HIS A 44 2.32 6.15 -2.29
C HIS A 44 3.67 6.44 -2.97
N ALA A 45 4.39 5.41 -3.41
CA ALA A 45 5.66 5.57 -4.13
C ALA A 45 5.46 6.25 -5.50
N THR A 46 4.42 5.86 -6.24
CA THR A 46 4.05 6.49 -7.52
C THR A 46 3.74 7.98 -7.34
N THR A 47 2.95 8.34 -6.32
CA THR A 47 2.65 9.75 -6.02
C THR A 47 3.91 10.52 -5.60
N ALA A 48 4.78 9.92 -4.80
CA ALA A 48 6.04 10.56 -4.40
C ALA A 48 6.96 10.82 -5.61
N ALA A 49 7.10 9.85 -6.50
CA ALA A 49 7.86 9.99 -7.74
C ALA A 49 7.26 11.07 -8.65
N GLY A 50 5.92 11.09 -8.81
CA GLY A 50 5.21 12.13 -9.56
C GLY A 50 5.40 13.55 -9.00
N ASN A 51 5.65 13.67 -7.69
CA ASN A 51 5.96 14.92 -7.01
C ASN A 51 7.46 15.27 -7.00
N GLY A 52 8.30 14.52 -7.72
CA GLY A 52 9.74 14.79 -7.85
C GLY A 52 10.60 14.31 -6.68
N ALA A 53 10.08 13.42 -5.82
CA ALA A 53 10.92 12.80 -4.80
C ALA A 53 11.97 11.88 -5.44
N SER A 54 13.22 12.03 -5.00
CA SER A 54 14.32 11.19 -5.46
C SER A 54 14.12 9.72 -5.08
N ILE A 55 14.59 8.82 -5.95
CA ILE A 55 14.45 7.37 -5.79
C ILE A 55 15.05 6.87 -4.48
N ASP A 56 16.17 7.45 -4.03
CA ASP A 56 16.81 7.14 -2.74
C ASP A 56 15.89 7.44 -1.55
N ARG A 57 15.15 8.54 -1.58
CA ARG A 57 14.19 8.91 -0.52
C ARG A 57 12.96 8.00 -0.52
N ILE A 58 12.45 7.67 -1.70
CA ILE A 58 11.33 6.73 -1.85
C ILE A 58 11.75 5.35 -1.33
N ALA A 59 12.95 4.88 -1.69
CA ALA A 59 13.51 3.60 -1.23
C ALA A 59 13.73 3.57 0.29
N ALA A 60 14.22 4.65 0.89
CA ALA A 60 14.43 4.77 2.32
C ALA A 60 13.11 4.65 3.11
N GLN A 61 12.05 5.33 2.67
CA GLN A 61 10.71 5.21 3.27
C GLN A 61 10.06 3.84 3.01
N ALA A 62 10.27 3.28 1.83
CA ALA A 62 9.75 1.97 1.46
C ALA A 62 10.57 0.79 2.03
N ARG A 63 11.60 1.03 2.87
CA ARG A 63 12.43 0.00 3.55
C ARG A 63 12.65 -1.24 2.66
N HIS A 64 13.12 -1.02 1.42
CA HIS A 64 13.22 -2.07 0.40
C HIS A 64 14.49 -2.91 0.60
N ARG A 65 14.29 -4.21 0.85
CA ARG A 65 15.32 -5.25 0.74
C ARG A 65 15.33 -5.90 -0.66
N ASP A 66 14.37 -5.54 -1.53
CA ASP A 66 14.20 -6.10 -2.86
C ASP A 66 14.03 -4.96 -3.90
N LEU A 67 15.16 -4.40 -4.33
CA LEU A 67 15.22 -3.41 -5.42
C LEU A 67 14.91 -4.00 -6.82
N GLY A 68 14.78 -5.34 -6.94
CA GLY A 68 14.67 -6.02 -8.23
C GLY A 68 13.42 -5.68 -9.05
N THR A 69 12.30 -5.36 -8.40
CA THR A 69 11.02 -5.11 -9.09
C THR A 69 10.87 -3.67 -9.59
N LEU A 70 11.55 -2.70 -8.97
CA LEU A 70 11.46 -1.29 -9.38
C LEU A 70 12.26 -1.02 -10.68
N LEU A 71 13.41 -1.67 -10.87
CA LEU A 71 14.21 -1.48 -12.08
C LEU A 71 13.53 -2.05 -13.34
N ASN A 72 12.81 -3.16 -13.24
CA ASN A 72 12.19 -3.79 -14.41
C ASN A 72 10.98 -2.99 -14.95
N HIS A 73 10.32 -2.18 -14.11
CA HIS A 73 9.17 -1.38 -14.54
C HIS A 73 9.52 0.07 -14.94
N TYR A 74 10.62 0.64 -14.45
CA TYR A 74 11.00 2.02 -14.79
C TYR A 74 11.90 2.13 -16.04
N MET A 75 12.64 1.08 -16.45
CA MET A 75 13.53 1.12 -17.63
C MET A 75 12.84 0.85 -18.98
N ARG A 76 11.53 1.07 -19.11
CA ARG A 76 10.83 0.97 -20.41
C ARG A 76 10.10 2.23 -20.85
N LEU A 77 10.32 3.34 -20.16
CA LEU A 77 9.92 4.66 -20.63
C LEU A 77 11.19 5.51 -20.74
N HIS A 78 11.72 5.51 -21.97
CA HIS A 78 12.69 6.44 -22.56
C HIS A 78 14.17 6.21 -22.19
#